data_AF-A0A2D7HY01-F1
#
_entry.id   AF-A0A2D7HY01-F1
#
_cell.length_a   1.000
_cell.length_b   1.000
_cell.length_c   1.000
_cell.angle_alpha   90.00
_cell.angle_beta   90.00
_cell.angle_gamma   90.00
#
_symmetry.space_group_name_H-M   'P 1'
#
loop_
_entity.id
_entity.type
_entity.pdbx_description
1 polymer ?
#
loop_
_entity_poly.entity_id
_entity_poly.type
_entity_poly.pdbx_seq_one_letter_code
_entity_poly.pdbx_strand_id
1 'polypeptide(L)' 'MWFVYAALALTMYFSEGGLATAAGWVIAIILLAHLAEFFMKRELLAKSDGSMGYHFVQTMIYGLFHWKPIEAQEESD' A
#
# COMPACT_ATOMS: atom_id res chain seq x y z
N MET A 1 5.86 3.21 5.15
CA MET A 1 5.84 2.36 3.95
C MET A 1 6.38 3.08 2.71
N TRP A 2 6.05 4.36 2.46
CA TRP A 2 6.55 5.12 1.29
C TRP A 2 8.08 5.05 1.07
N PHE A 3 8.88 5.00 2.14
CA PHE A 3 10.34 4.87 2.08
C PHE A 3 10.82 3.56 1.41
N VAL A 4 10.02 2.49 1.43
CA VAL A 4 10.31 1.22 0.74
C VAL A 4 10.28 1.44 -0.77
N TYR A 5 9.27 2.16 -1.28
CA TYR A 5 9.20 2.53 -2.70
C TYR A 5 10.38 3.42 -3.12
N ALA A 6 10.76 4.38 -2.28
CA ALA A 6 11.92 5.23 -2.56
C ALA A 6 13.22 4.41 -2.63
N ALA A 7 13.45 3.48 -1.69
CA ALA A 7 14.62 2.61 -1.69
C ALA A 7 14.66 1.68 -2.92
N LEU A 8 13.52 1.10 -3.31
CA LEU A 8 13.42 0.27 -4.50
C LEU A 8 13.64 1.06 -5.79
N ALA A 9 13.08 2.27 -5.88
CA ALA A 9 13.30 3.16 -7.02
C ALA A 9 14.78 3.58 -7.15
N LEU A 10 15.44 3.93 -6.04
CA LEU A 10 16.87 4.20 -6.03
C LEU A 10 17.68 2.97 -6.44
N THR A 11 17.29 1.78 -5.97
CA THR A 11 17.94 0.52 -6.36
C THR A 11 17.84 0.31 -7.87
N MET A 12 16.68 0.54 -8.48
CA MET A 12 16.50 0.47 -9.93
C MET A 12 17.31 1.53 -10.69
N TYR A 13 17.48 2.72 -10.11
CA TYR A 13 18.22 3.81 -10.74
C TYR A 13 19.74 3.58 -10.71
N PHE A 14 20.26 3.04 -9.61
CA PHE A 14 21.71 2.84 -9.40
C PHE A 14 22.20 1.42 -9.74
N SER A 15 21.31 0.49 -10.08
CA SER A 15 21.67 -0.90 -10.39
C SER A 15 21.24 -1.25 -11.81
N GLU A 16 21.93 -2.22 -12.41
CA GLU A 16 21.60 -2.75 -13.73
C GLU A 16 21.31 -4.26 -13.66
N GLY A 17 20.72 -4.80 -14.72
CA GLY A 17 20.47 -6.23 -14.88
C GLY A 17 19.51 -6.81 -13.83
N GLY A 18 19.86 -7.98 -13.29
CA GLY A 18 18.96 -8.76 -12.44
C GLY A 18 18.49 -8.05 -11.17
N LEU A 19 19.30 -7.15 -10.60
CA LEU A 19 18.94 -6.42 -9.37
C LEU A 19 17.86 -5.36 -9.63
N ALA A 20 17.96 -4.62 -10.74
CA ALA A 20 16.92 -3.67 -11.14
C ALA A 20 15.61 -4.39 -11.50
N THR A 21 15.70 -5.52 -12.20
CA THR A 21 14.53 -6.36 -12.52
C THR A 21 13.85 -6.88 -11.25
N ALA A 22 14.62 -7.38 -10.28
CA ALA A 22 14.08 -7.86 -9.00
C ALA A 22 13.39 -6.72 -8.22
N ALA A 23 14.00 -5.53 -8.15
CA ALA A 23 13.39 -4.38 -7.51
C ALA A 23 12.05 -3.97 -8.16
N GLY A 24 11.97 -4.02 -9.50
CA GLY A 24 10.73 -3.81 -10.24
C GLY A 24 9.64 -4.83 -9.89
N TRP A 25 10.00 -6.12 -9.81
CA TRP A 25 9.07 -7.17 -9.37
C TRP A 25 8.58 -6.97 -7.94
N VAL A 26 9.46 -6.57 -7.03
CA VAL A 26 9.06 -6.27 -5.64
C VAL A 26 8.05 -5.12 -5.60
N ILE A 27 8.29 -4.04 -6.35
CA ILE A 27 7.32 -2.93 -6.46
C ILE A 27 5.96 -3.44 -6.98
N ALA A 28 5.97 -4.23 -8.04
CA ALA A 28 4.74 -4.78 -8.63
C ALA A 28 3.97 -5.65 -7.62
N ILE A 29 4.65 -6.52 -6.89
CA ILE A 29 4.04 -7.39 -5.87
C ILE A 29 3.45 -6.55 -4.73
N ILE A 30 4.17 -5.54 -4.24
CA ILE A 30 3.65 -4.66 -3.17
C ILE A 30 2.41 -3.90 -3.65
N LEU A 31 2.43 -3.34 -4.87
CA LEU A 31 1.26 -2.66 -5.43
C LEU A 31 0.05 -3.58 -5.56
N LEU A 32 0.26 -4.82 -6.03
CA LEU A 32 -0.81 -5.82 -6.11
C LEU A 32 -1.34 -6.21 -4.72
N ALA A 33 -0.46 -6.34 -3.72
CA ALA A 33 -0.86 -6.62 -2.35
C ALA A 33 -1.71 -5.48 -1.78
N HIS A 34 -1.28 -4.22 -1.92
CA HIS A 34 -2.06 -3.06 -1.47
C HIS A 34 -3.40 -2.95 -2.22
N LEU A 35 -3.43 -3.29 -3.51
CA LEU A 35 -4.68 -3.34 -4.29
C LEU A 35 -5.64 -4.38 -3.72
N ALA A 36 -5.14 -5.58 -3.41
CA ALA A 36 -5.94 -6.63 -2.76
C ALA A 36 -6.44 -6.17 -1.38
N GLU A 37 -5.58 -5.57 -0.56
CA GLU A 37 -5.96 -5.01 0.75
C GLU A 37 -7.10 -4.00 0.64
N PHE A 38 -7.03 -3.07 -0.32
CA PHE A 38 -8.07 -2.08 -0.54
C PHE A 38 -9.43 -2.72 -0.84
N PHE A 39 -9.47 -3.74 -1.71
CA PHE A 39 -10.71 -4.43 -2.02
C PHE A 39 -11.23 -5.26 -0.84
N MET A 40 -10.34 -5.93 -0.09
CA MET A 40 -10.71 -6.70 1.10
C MET A 40 -11.29 -5.82 2.20
N LYS A 41 -10.77 -4.60 2.36
CA LYS A 41 -11.19 -3.65 3.40
C LYS A 41 -12.13 -2.57 2.89
N ARG A 42 -12.67 -2.71 1.67
CA ARG A 42 -13.54 -1.69 1.05
C ARG A 42 -14.76 -1.37 1.92
N GLU A 43 -15.37 -2.37 2.55
CA GLU A 43 -16.54 -2.17 3.42
C GLU A 43 -16.19 -1.41 4.70
N LEU A 44 -15.10 -1.80 5.38
CA LEU A 44 -14.55 -1.07 6.53
C LEU A 44 -14.28 0.40 6.16
N LEU A 45 -13.60 0.62 5.03
CA LEU A 45 -13.24 1.96 4.56
C LEU A 45 -14.44 2.80 4.10
N ALA A 46 -15.55 2.17 3.71
CA ALA A 46 -16.77 2.87 3.33
C ALA A 46 -17.58 3.37 4.54
N LYS A 47 -17.35 2.77 5.72
CA LYS A 47 -17.95 3.18 6.99
C LYS A 47 -17.14 4.23 7.72
N SER A 48 -15.84 4.36 7.40
CA SER A 48 -14.96 5.36 8.00
C SER A 48 -15.09 6.73 7.36
N ASP A 49 -14.69 7.77 8.09
CA ASP A 49 -14.63 9.13 7.57
C ASP A 49 -13.63 9.27 6.42
N GLY A 50 -14.06 9.96 5.36
CA GLY A 50 -13.24 10.29 4.21
C GLY A 50 -13.88 9.90 2.88
N SER A 51 -13.22 10.27 1.78
CA SER A 51 -13.66 9.83 0.45
C SER A 51 -13.05 8.48 0.10
N MET A 52 -13.77 7.69 -0.71
CA MET A 52 -13.28 6.38 -1.13
C MET A 52 -11.96 6.49 -1.94
N GLY A 53 -11.80 7.56 -2.72
CA GLY A 53 -10.56 7.85 -3.44
C GLY A 53 -9.38 8.17 -2.49
N TYR A 54 -9.64 8.85 -1.38
CA TYR A 54 -8.63 9.09 -0.35
C TYR A 54 -8.14 7.77 0.26
N HIS A 55 -9.05 6.89 0.70
CA HIS A 55 -8.66 5.59 1.26
C HIS A 55 -7.93 4.70 0.24
N PHE A 56 -8.29 4.78 -1.05
CA PHE A 56 -7.56 4.07 -2.10
C PHE A 56 -6.10 4.53 -2.15
N VAL A 57 -5.86 5.84 -2.27
CA VAL A 57 -4.49 6.40 -2.33
C VAL A 57 -3.72 6.08 -1.05
N GLN A 58 -4.34 6.24 0.12
CA GLN A 58 -3.69 5.91 1.39
C GLN A 58 -3.34 4.43 1.50
N THR A 59 -4.22 3.52 1.06
CA THR A 59 -3.92 2.08 1.03
C THR A 59 -2.81 1.78 0.03
N MET A 60 -2.75 2.44 -1.13
CA MET A 60 -1.65 2.22 -2.09
C MET A 60 -0.29 2.66 -1.54
N ILE A 61 -0.24 3.70 -0.72
CA ILE A 61 1.01 4.24 -0.17
C ILE A 61 1.42 3.51 1.11
N TYR A 62 0.44 3.23 1.98
CA TYR A 62 0.66 2.78 3.35
C TYR A 62 0.17 1.37 3.64
N GLY A 63 -0.67 0.77 2.79
CA GLY A 63 -1.24 -0.56 2.97
C GLY A 63 -1.92 -0.70 4.34
N LEU A 64 -1.57 -1.77 5.05
CA LEU A 64 -2.01 -2.09 6.40
C LEU A 64 -1.85 -0.97 7.43
N PHE A 65 -0.87 -0.08 7.26
CA PHE A 65 -0.69 1.03 8.19
C PHE A 65 -1.80 2.09 8.08
N HIS A 66 -2.56 2.09 6.99
CA HIS A 66 -3.72 2.97 6.82
C HIS A 66 -5.00 2.37 7.41
N TRP A 67 -5.35 1.13 7.05
CA TRP A 67 -6.66 0.57 7.44
C TRP A 67 -6.67 -0.11 8.81
N LYS A 68 -5.53 -0.58 9.32
CA LYS A 68 -5.48 -1.30 10.62
C LYS A 68 -5.91 -0.42 11.81
N PRO A 69 -5.51 0.86 11.89
CA PRO A 69 -6.02 1.75 12.94
C PRO A 69 -7.52 2.02 12.84
N ILE A 70 -8.09 1.98 11.63
CA ILE A 70 -9.53 2.17 11.39
C ILE A 70 -10.29 0.93 11.87
N GLU A 71 -9.80 -0.27 11.53
CA GLU A 71 -10.37 -1.53 12.02
C GLU A 71 -10.38 -1.59 13.55
N ALA A 72 -9.26 -1.20 14.18
CA ALA A 72 -9.18 -1.19 15.64
C ALA A 72 -10.15 -0.20 16.32
N GLN A 73 -10.56 0.86 15.62
CA GLN A 73 -11.58 1.80 16.10
C GLN A 73 -13.00 1.22 15.93
N GLU A 74 -13.32 0.58 14.80
CA GLU A 74 -14.63 -0.08 14.60
C GLU A 74 -14.84 -1.24 15.59
N GLU A 75 -13.78 -1.95 15.99
CA GLU A 75 -13.86 -3.02 17.00
C GLU A 75 -14.09 -2.49 18.44
N SER A 76 -13.84 -1.21 18.69
CA SER A 76 -13.96 -0.60 20.03
C SER A 76 -15.31 0.09 20.29
N ASP A 77 -16.12 0.28 19.25
CA ASP A 77 -17.45 0.93 19.29
C ASP A 77 -18.60 -0.09 19.33
#